data_AF-A0A4R1HKE7-F1
#
_entry.id   AF-A0A4R1HKE7-F1
#
_cell.length_a   1.000
_cell.length_b   1.000
_cell.length_c   1.000
_cell.angle_alpha   90.00
_cell.angle_beta   90.00
_cell.angle_gamma   90.00
#
_symmetry.space_group_name_H-M   'P 1'
#
loop_
_entity.id
_entity.type
_entity.pdbx_description
1 polymer ?
#
loop_
_entity_poly.entity_id
_entity_poly.type
_entity_poly.pdbx_seq_one_letter_code
_entity_poly.pdbx_strand_id
1 'polypeptide(L)'
;MAQTGERIDPYLAFNFLVELDGIAQASFRECSGLSSTTEVIETREGGDNTTVRKLPGKTTYSDITLKWGLTASDELWQWRREVTQGAFTRRNGSVVVFDLSNHHEVARWNFVAAWPTKWDGPAFNATGNEIAVETLVLAHEGITRA
;
A
#
# COMPACT_ATOMS: atom_id res chain seq x y z
N MET A 1 4.25 -27.93 32.46
CA MET A 1 2.83 -27.82 32.04
C MET A 1 2.82 -26.94 30.81
N ALA A 2 2.48 -27.47 29.64
CA ALA A 2 2.42 -26.68 28.40
C ALA A 2 1.20 -25.75 28.48
N GLN A 3 1.41 -24.47 28.25
CA GLN A 3 0.35 -23.46 28.23
C GLN A 3 -0.58 -23.76 27.04
N THR A 4 -1.76 -24.29 27.32
CA THR A 4 -2.75 -24.64 26.30
C THR A 4 -3.25 -23.38 25.61
N GLY A 5 -2.81 -23.20 24.36
CA GLY A 5 -3.46 -22.43 23.29
C GLY A 5 -4.11 -21.12 23.66
N GLU A 6 -3.32 -20.06 23.83
CA GLU A 6 -3.86 -18.69 23.79
C GLU A 6 -4.36 -18.44 22.37
N ARG A 7 -5.68 -18.26 22.22
CA ARG A 7 -6.31 -17.95 20.93
C ARG A 7 -5.94 -16.51 20.56
N ILE A 8 -5.05 -16.34 19.59
CA ILE A 8 -4.72 -15.04 19.02
C ILE A 8 -5.83 -14.68 18.02
N ASP A 9 -6.69 -13.74 18.39
CA ASP A 9 -7.71 -13.21 17.49
C ASP A 9 -7.07 -12.33 16.39
N PRO A 10 -7.58 -12.40 15.15
CA PRO A 10 -7.07 -11.55 14.07
C PRO A 10 -7.40 -10.08 14.31
N TYR A 11 -6.48 -9.19 13.93
CA TYR A 11 -6.67 -7.74 14.01
C TYR A 11 -7.64 -7.23 12.94
N LEU A 12 -8.33 -6.13 13.24
CA LEU A 12 -9.33 -5.54 12.35
C LEU A 12 -8.69 -4.61 11.33
N ALA A 13 -9.11 -4.72 10.08
CA ALA A 13 -8.53 -3.99 8.95
C ALA A 13 -8.92 -2.50 8.87
N PHE A 14 -9.83 -2.02 9.71
CA PHE A 14 -10.28 -0.62 9.65
C PHE A 14 -9.36 0.35 10.41
N ASN A 15 -8.49 -0.17 11.27
CA ASN A 15 -7.68 0.66 12.16
C ASN A 15 -6.24 0.77 11.67
N PHE A 16 -6.04 1.66 10.71
CA PHE A 16 -4.73 1.87 10.10
C PHE A 16 -4.44 3.35 9.88
N LEU A 17 -3.15 3.66 9.82
CA LEU A 17 -2.60 4.96 9.47
C LEU A 17 -1.67 4.77 8.27
N VAL A 18 -1.68 5.73 7.36
CA VAL A 18 -0.68 5.82 6.30
C VAL A 18 0.19 7.03 6.59
N GLU A 19 1.47 6.78 6.81
CA GLU A 19 2.48 7.80 7.01
C GLU A 19 3.22 7.99 5.69
N LEU A 20 3.29 9.23 5.22
CA LEU A 20 4.06 9.61 4.04
C LEU A 20 5.10 10.64 4.48
N ASP A 21 6.35 10.43 4.09
CA ASP A 21 7.46 11.27 4.56
C ASP A 21 7.21 12.75 4.24
N GLY A 22 7.00 13.55 5.29
CA GLY A 22 6.70 14.99 5.21
C GLY A 22 5.29 15.37 4.73
N ILE A 23 4.32 14.44 4.68
CA ILE A 23 2.91 14.73 4.35
C ILE A 23 2.02 14.32 5.53
N ALA A 24 1.29 15.27 6.08
CA ALA A 24 0.48 15.11 7.29
C ALA A 24 -0.95 14.62 7.01
N GLN A 25 -1.21 14.01 5.85
CA GLN A 25 -2.54 13.47 5.52
C GLN A 25 -2.89 12.29 6.43
N ALA A 26 -3.62 12.59 7.51
CA ALA A 26 -3.77 11.68 8.64
C ALA A 26 -4.92 10.65 8.50
N SER A 27 -5.68 10.63 7.40
CA SER A 27 -6.87 9.78 7.33
C SER A 27 -7.17 9.28 5.94
N PHE A 28 -6.98 7.97 5.75
CA PHE A 28 -7.37 7.24 4.55
C PHE A 28 -8.53 6.31 4.88
N ARG A 29 -9.45 6.19 3.94
CA ARG A 29 -10.60 5.27 4.02
C ARG A 29 -10.21 3.88 3.57
N GLU A 30 -9.38 3.77 2.52
CA GLU A 30 -8.93 2.50 1.97
C GLU A 30 -7.46 2.59 1.56
N CYS A 31 -6.71 1.53 1.84
CA CYS A 31 -5.36 1.31 1.34
C CYS A 31 -5.28 -0.11 0.76
N SER A 32 -4.87 -0.25 -0.49
CA SER A 32 -4.73 -1.53 -1.18
C SER A 32 -3.47 -1.56 -2.05
N GLY A 33 -3.13 -2.72 -2.61
CA GLY A 33 -1.92 -2.87 -3.43
C GLY A 33 -0.65 -3.20 -2.65
N LEU A 34 -0.78 -3.65 -1.39
CA LEU A 34 0.36 -4.16 -0.62
C LEU A 34 0.68 -5.62 -1.02
N SER A 35 1.01 -5.85 -2.29
CA SER A 35 1.36 -7.19 -2.78
C SER A 35 2.71 -7.22 -3.49
N SER A 36 3.38 -8.36 -3.42
CA SER A 36 4.62 -8.64 -4.13
C SER A 36 4.52 -10.01 -4.80
N THR A 37 4.99 -10.09 -6.03
CA THR A 37 4.96 -11.31 -6.84
C THR A 37 6.36 -11.59 -7.36
N THR A 38 6.85 -12.80 -7.16
CA THR A 38 8.12 -13.26 -7.75
C THR A 38 7.82 -14.17 -8.91
N GLU A 39 8.36 -13.85 -10.09
CA GLU A 39 8.23 -14.66 -11.29
C GLU A 39 8.82 -16.06 -11.05
N VAL A 40 8.21 -17.10 -11.63
CA VAL A 40 8.71 -18.48 -11.57
C VAL A 40 9.21 -18.89 -12.94
N ILE A 41 10.52 -19.06 -13.06
CA ILE A 41 11.19 -19.48 -14.29
C ILE A 41 11.29 -20.99 -14.31
N GLU A 42 10.70 -21.63 -15.32
CA GLU A 42 10.75 -23.09 -15.48
C GLU A 42 11.89 -23.49 -16.41
N THR A 43 12.82 -24.31 -15.91
CA THR A 43 13.96 -24.83 -16.66
C THR A 43 13.84 -26.34 -16.79
N ARG A 44 14.07 -26.85 -18.00
CA ARG A 44 14.16 -28.28 -18.29
C ARG A 44 15.61 -28.71 -18.22
N GLU A 45 15.91 -29.68 -17.38
CA GLU A 45 17.25 -30.27 -17.28
C GLU A 45 17.27 -31.60 -18.05
N GLY A 46 18.34 -31.84 -18.82
CA GLY A 46 18.50 -33.11 -19.53
C GLY A 46 18.76 -34.25 -18.54
N GLY A 47 18.05 -35.36 -18.68
CA GLY A 47 18.19 -36.54 -17.81
C GLY A 47 17.03 -36.75 -16.84
N ASP A 48 16.21 -35.72 -16.57
CA ASP A 48 14.93 -35.85 -15.89
C ASP A 48 13.78 -35.51 -16.85
N ASN A 49 13.11 -36.55 -17.35
CA ASN A 49 11.96 -36.40 -18.25
C ASN A 49 10.62 -36.29 -17.50
N THR A 50 10.63 -36.27 -16.16
CA THR A 50 9.42 -36.34 -15.34
C THR A 50 9.06 -35.03 -14.66
N THR A 51 10.04 -34.18 -14.34
CA THR A 51 9.79 -32.92 -13.63
C THR A 51 10.47 -31.71 -14.28
N VAL A 52 9.95 -30.50 -14.00
CA VAL A 52 10.58 -29.23 -14.39
C VAL A 52 11.15 -28.53 -13.16
N ARG A 53 12.33 -27.93 -13.30
CA ARG A 53 12.94 -27.16 -12.22
C ARG A 53 12.39 -25.75 -12.20
N LYS A 54 11.98 -25.28 -11.02
CA LYS A 54 11.46 -23.92 -10.81
C LYS A 54 12.52 -23.06 -10.15
N LEU A 55 12.84 -21.92 -10.76
CA LEU A 55 13.80 -20.94 -10.27
C LEU A 55 13.09 -19.59 -10.02
N PRO A 56 13.44 -18.86 -8.95
CA PRO A 56 12.89 -17.53 -8.72
C PRO A 56 13.44 -16.53 -9.74
N GLY A 57 12.54 -15.81 -10.41
CA GLY A 57 12.83 -14.71 -11.33
C GLY A 57 12.77 -13.35 -10.62
N LYS A 58 12.34 -12.31 -11.35
CA LYS A 58 12.25 -10.95 -10.80
C LYS A 58 11.06 -10.82 -9.84
N THR A 59 11.24 -10.04 -8.78
CA THR A 59 10.15 -9.63 -7.88
C THR A 59 9.58 -8.30 -8.37
N THR A 60 8.27 -8.28 -8.58
CA THR A 60 7.49 -7.08 -8.91
C THR A 60 6.59 -6.74 -7.74
N TYR A 61 6.43 -5.45 -7.46
CA TYR A 61 5.49 -4.95 -6.47
C TYR A 61 4.29 -4.32 -7.18
N SER A 62 3.10 -4.45 -6.59
CA SER A 62 1.90 -3.79 -7.13
C SER A 62 1.79 -2.35 -6.66
N ASP A 63 1.14 -1.51 -7.46
CA ASP A 63 0.93 -0.12 -7.11
C ASP A 63 -0.02 0.01 -5.91
N ILE A 64 0.34 0.89 -4.97
CA ILE A 64 -0.47 1.17 -3.79
C ILE A 64 -1.59 2.13 -4.18
N THR A 65 -2.83 1.75 -3.90
CA THR A 65 -4.00 2.63 -4.12
C THR A 65 -4.52 3.12 -2.78
N LEU A 66 -4.57 4.44 -2.63
CA LEU A 66 -5.05 5.14 -1.46
C LEU A 66 -6.34 5.87 -1.80
N LYS A 67 -7.35 5.73 -0.94
CA LYS A 67 -8.60 6.50 -1.06
C LYS A 67 -8.91 7.22 0.24
N TRP A 68 -9.34 8.47 0.15
CA TRP A 68 -9.74 9.27 1.31
C TRP A 68 -10.89 10.21 0.96
N GLY A 69 -11.58 10.73 1.97
CA GLY A 69 -12.60 11.77 1.75
C GLY A 69 -11.94 13.11 1.47
N LEU A 70 -12.49 13.90 0.55
CA LEU A 70 -11.98 15.23 0.21
C LEU A 70 -11.81 16.09 1.48
N THR A 71 -10.62 16.65 1.66
CA THR A 71 -10.28 17.53 2.80
C THR A 71 -9.73 18.86 2.30
N ALA A 72 -9.48 19.81 3.20
CA ALA A 72 -8.85 21.09 2.86
C ALA A 72 -7.31 20.99 2.65
N SER A 73 -6.72 19.80 2.81
CA SER A 73 -5.29 19.58 2.63
C SER A 73 -4.96 19.37 1.15
N ASP A 74 -4.07 20.19 0.62
CA ASP A 74 -3.61 20.11 -0.78
C ASP A 74 -2.27 19.37 -0.91
N GLU A 75 -1.69 18.83 0.16
CA GLU A 75 -0.31 18.29 0.16
C GLU A 75 -0.13 17.15 -0.85
N LEU A 76 -1.07 16.19 -0.89
CA LEU A 76 -1.04 15.08 -1.85
C LEU A 76 -1.22 15.58 -3.29
N TRP A 77 -2.06 16.60 -3.50
CA TRP A 77 -2.25 17.20 -4.81
C TRP A 77 -1.01 17.95 -5.28
N GLN A 78 -0.34 18.68 -4.38
CA GLN A 78 0.93 19.36 -4.67
C GLN A 78 2.02 18.34 -5.06
N TRP A 79 2.12 17.25 -4.32
CA TRP A 79 3.04 16.17 -4.65
C TRP A 79 2.74 15.53 -6.02
N ARG A 80 1.46 15.32 -6.34
CA ARG A 80 1.05 14.90 -7.69
C ARG A 80 1.41 15.93 -8.76
N ARG A 81 1.24 17.22 -8.45
CA ARG A 81 1.51 18.33 -9.37
C ARG A 81 2.99 18.40 -9.75
N GLU A 82 3.90 18.17 -8.80
CA GLU A 82 5.35 18.11 -9.06
C GLU A 82 5.67 17.10 -10.17
N VAL A 83 5.09 15.89 -10.10
CA VAL A 83 5.30 14.84 -11.10
C VAL A 83 4.80 15.26 -12.49
N THR A 84 3.63 15.90 -12.58
CA THR A 84 3.15 16.46 -13.87
C THR A 84 4.02 17.59 -14.41
N GLN A 85 4.72 18.31 -13.55
CA GLN A 85 5.61 19.41 -13.92
C GLN A 85 7.03 18.92 -14.29
N GLY A 86 7.25 17.60 -14.29
CA GLY A 86 8.54 16.98 -14.62
C GLY A 86 9.52 16.92 -13.44
N ALA A 87 9.10 17.32 -12.24
CA ALA A 87 9.87 17.13 -11.01
C ALA A 87 9.50 15.80 -10.35
N PHE A 88 10.49 14.95 -10.09
CA PHE A 88 10.27 13.64 -9.48
C PHE A 88 10.74 13.63 -8.02
N THR A 89 9.84 13.95 -7.11
CA THR A 89 10.08 13.80 -5.67
C THR A 89 9.56 12.43 -5.23
N ARG A 90 10.49 11.50 -4.93
CA ARG A 90 10.15 10.22 -4.32
C ARG A 90 10.03 10.37 -2.82
N ARG A 91 9.06 9.69 -2.20
CA ARG A 91 8.83 9.68 -0.76
C ARG A 91 8.76 8.25 -0.25
N ASN A 92 9.27 8.04 0.94
CA ASN A 92 9.05 6.79 1.66
C ASN A 92 7.74 6.89 2.45
N GLY A 93 7.20 5.76 2.85
CA GLY A 93 6.03 5.75 3.72
C GLY A 93 5.78 4.41 4.37
N SER A 94 4.80 4.41 5.25
CA SER A 94 4.45 3.27 6.06
C SER A 94 2.93 3.13 6.15
N VAL A 95 2.44 1.91 6.05
CA VAL A 95 1.08 1.55 6.45
C VAL A 95 1.17 0.87 7.81
N VAL A 96 0.59 1.49 8.82
CA VAL A 96 0.68 1.09 10.23
C VAL A 96 -0.69 0.65 10.69
N VAL A 97 -0.79 -0.55 11.27
CA VAL A 97 -2.03 -1.08 11.86
C VAL A 97 -1.92 -0.98 13.37
N PHE A 98 -3.00 -0.49 13.99
CA PHE A 98 -3.09 -0.32 15.43
C PHE A 98 -4.04 -1.34 16.06
N ASP A 99 -3.79 -1.64 17.33
CA ASP A 99 -4.73 -2.38 18.18
C ASP A 99 -6.05 -1.61 18.35
N LEU A 100 -7.14 -2.29 18.73
CA LEU A 100 -8.47 -1.72 19.01
C LEU A 100 -8.44 -0.51 19.96
N SER A 101 -7.46 -0.47 20.86
CA SER A 101 -7.25 0.60 21.82
C SER A 101 -6.50 1.83 21.24
N ASN A 102 -6.02 1.77 20.00
CA ASN A 102 -5.17 2.78 19.34
C ASN A 102 -3.84 3.09 20.06
N HIS A 103 -3.45 2.28 21.04
CA HIS A 103 -2.26 2.55 21.87
C HIS A 103 -1.01 1.82 21.40
N HIS A 104 -1.17 0.70 20.68
CA HIS A 104 -0.05 -0.12 20.24
C HIS A 104 -0.10 -0.37 18.73
N GLU A 105 1.03 -0.13 18.07
CA GLU A 105 1.29 -0.60 16.72
C GLU A 105 1.42 -2.13 16.73
N VAL A 106 0.69 -2.77 15.84
CA VAL A 106 0.61 -4.24 15.73
C VAL A 106 1.35 -4.75 14.51
N ALA A 107 1.30 -4.00 13.41
CA ALA A 107 1.96 -4.35 12.17
C ALA A 107 2.29 -3.10 11.37
N ARG A 108 3.42 -3.12 10.67
CA ARG A 108 3.84 -2.05 9.77
C ARG A 108 4.38 -2.60 8.47
N TRP A 109 3.92 -2.00 7.38
CA TRP A 109 4.46 -2.20 6.04
C TRP A 109 5.14 -0.92 5.58
N ASN A 110 6.44 -0.97 5.41
CA ASN A 110 7.22 0.14 4.87
C ASN A 110 7.34 -0.02 3.37
N PHE A 111 7.06 1.04 2.63
CA PHE A 111 7.33 1.13 1.21
C PHE A 111 8.34 2.24 0.94
N VAL A 112 9.18 2.02 -0.08
CA VAL A 112 10.29 2.91 -0.40
C VAL A 112 10.15 3.50 -1.80
N ALA A 113 10.67 4.71 -1.95
CA ALA A 113 10.78 5.39 -3.23
C ALA A 113 9.44 5.54 -3.97
N ALA A 114 8.35 5.76 -3.23
CA ALA A 114 7.03 5.91 -3.81
C ALA A 114 6.84 7.26 -4.50
N TRP A 115 6.01 7.30 -5.54
CA TRP A 115 5.61 8.51 -6.24
C TRP A 115 4.22 8.36 -6.90
N PRO A 116 3.44 9.45 -7.03
CA PRO A 116 2.07 9.39 -7.51
C PRO A 116 2.01 9.23 -9.03
N THR A 117 1.40 8.14 -9.48
CA THR A 117 1.22 7.81 -10.91
C THR A 117 -0.10 8.32 -11.44
N LYS A 118 -1.17 8.23 -10.64
CA LYS A 118 -2.54 8.57 -11.04
C LYS A 118 -3.29 9.25 -9.91
N TRP A 119 -4.16 10.20 -10.29
CA TRP A 119 -5.11 10.86 -9.41
C TRP A 119 -6.50 10.79 -10.02
N ASP A 120 -7.49 10.34 -9.26
CA ASP A 120 -8.90 10.41 -9.63
C ASP A 120 -9.63 11.29 -8.61
N GLY A 121 -10.24 12.37 -9.11
CA GLY A 121 -11.04 13.28 -8.29
C GLY A 121 -12.39 12.67 -7.90
N PRO A 122 -13.14 13.34 -7.00
CA PRO A 122 -14.41 12.83 -6.54
C PRO A 122 -15.50 12.93 -7.61
N ALA A 123 -16.42 11.98 -7.59
CA ALA A 123 -17.64 12.05 -8.39
C ALA A 123 -18.65 12.99 -7.71
N PHE A 124 -19.05 14.06 -8.41
CA PHE A 124 -20.04 15.01 -7.89
C PHE A 124 -21.43 14.72 -8.46
N ASN A 125 -22.41 14.52 -7.57
CA ASN A 125 -23.81 14.42 -7.93
C ASN A 125 -24.64 15.36 -7.03
N ALA A 126 -25.28 16.36 -7.63
CA ALA A 126 -26.08 17.35 -6.90
C ALA A 126 -27.34 16.77 -6.23
N THR A 127 -27.75 15.55 -6.59
CA THR A 127 -28.89 14.85 -5.97
C THR A 127 -28.49 13.79 -4.95
N GLY A 128 -27.19 13.48 -4.83
CA GLY A 128 -26.65 12.47 -3.92
C GLY A 128 -26.21 13.04 -2.57
N ASN A 129 -26.16 12.20 -1.53
CA ASN A 129 -25.65 12.55 -0.20
C ASN A 129 -24.44 11.69 0.19
N GLU A 130 -23.49 11.56 -0.73
CA GLU A 130 -22.30 10.74 -0.60
C GLU A 130 -21.08 11.60 -0.28
N ILE A 131 -20.12 11.04 0.46
CA ILE A 131 -18.85 11.72 0.73
C ILE A 131 -18.05 11.77 -0.57
N ALA A 132 -17.53 12.94 -0.91
CA ALA A 132 -16.57 13.12 -1.99
C ALA A 132 -15.29 12.32 -1.68
N VAL A 133 -14.98 11.29 -2.47
CA VAL A 133 -13.80 10.44 -2.29
C VAL A 133 -12.78 10.71 -3.39
N GLU A 134 -11.54 10.95 -2.99
CA GLU A 134 -10.39 11.05 -3.88
C GLU A 134 -9.61 9.74 -3.87
N THR A 135 -8.97 9.43 -5.00
CA THR A 135 -8.10 8.26 -5.16
C THR A 135 -6.74 8.66 -5.70
N LEU A 136 -5.69 8.15 -5.07
CA LEU A 136 -4.30 8.29 -5.51
C LEU A 136 -3.66 6.91 -5.68
N VAL A 137 -3.00 6.72 -6.81
CA VAL A 137 -2.20 5.52 -7.07
C VAL A 137 -0.72 5.90 -6.97
N LEU A 138 0.03 5.11 -6.21
CA LEU A 138 1.46 5.25 -5.98
C LEU A 138 2.19 4.05 -6.55
N ALA A 139 3.16 4.30 -7.42
CA ALA A 139 4.18 3.29 -7.74
C ALA A 139 5.28 3.37 -6.70
N HIS A 140 5.87 2.24 -6.33
CA HIS A 140 6.96 2.16 -5.35
C HIS A 140 7.95 1.06 -5.75
N GLU A 141 9.16 1.10 -5.18
CA GLU A 141 10.27 0.23 -5.61
C GLU A 141 10.49 -0.96 -4.65
N GLY A 142 9.84 -0.97 -3.49
CA GLY A 142 9.86 -2.11 -2.58
C GLY A 142 8.85 -1.98 -1.44
N ILE A 143 8.44 -3.12 -0.89
CA ILE A 143 7.67 -3.25 0.36
C ILE A 143 8.41 -4.19 1.29
N THR A 144 8.52 -3.81 2.56
CA THR A 144 9.05 -4.64 3.65
C THR A 144 8.13 -4.58 4.85
N ARG A 145 7.89 -5.73 5.50
CA ARG A 145 7.18 -5.79 6.78
C ARG A 145 8.18 -5.59 7.92
N ALA A 146 7.90 -4.66 8.82
CA ALA A 146 8.66 -4.43 10.06
C ALA A 146 8.05 -5.22 11.22
#